data_AF-A0AAD8AEC3-F1
#
_entry.id   AF-A0AAD8AEC3-F1
#
_cell.length_a   1.000
_cell.length_b   1.000
_cell.length_c   1.000
_cell.angle_alpha   90.00
_cell.angle_beta   90.00
_cell.angle_gamma   90.00
#
_symmetry.space_group_name_H-M   'P 1'
#
loop_
_entity.id
_entity.type
_entity.pdbx_description
1 polymer ?
#
loop_
_entity_poly.entity_id
_entity_poly.type
_entity_poly.pdbx_seq_one_letter_code
_entity_poly.pdbx_strand_id
1 'polypeptide(L)'
;CIQSVDLYQEAEYVLNEALESQNTMRQYVIQELQNKIENKFICQTCGASYKHKRNWTRHMKFECGLEPQYSCILCSKRFTRNSTLIRHVNTHHQFT
;
A
#
# COMPACT_ATOMS: atom_id res chain seq x y z
N CYS A 1 -2.08 -12.41 -36.89
CA CYS A 1 -3.24 -11.57 -36.56
C CYS A 1 -2.79 -10.64 -35.45
N ILE A 2 -2.84 -9.32 -35.59
CA ILE A 2 -2.42 -8.38 -34.54
C ILE A 2 -3.16 -8.70 -33.22
N GLN A 3 -4.40 -9.17 -33.33
CA GLN A 3 -5.25 -9.67 -32.25
C GLN A 3 -4.64 -10.80 -31.40
N SER A 4 -3.76 -11.65 -31.94
CA SER A 4 -3.16 -12.72 -31.13
C SER A 4 -2.01 -12.21 -30.26
N VAL A 5 -1.26 -11.20 -30.72
CA VAL A 5 -0.15 -10.60 -29.95
C VAL A 5 -0.70 -9.79 -28.77
N ASP A 6 -1.79 -9.04 -28.98
CA ASP A 6 -2.45 -8.27 -27.92
C ASP A 6 -2.98 -9.18 -26.79
N LEU A 7 -3.57 -10.33 -27.13
CA LEU A 7 -4.06 -11.29 -26.14
C LEU A 7 -2.94 -11.92 -25.29
N TYR A 8 -1.77 -12.21 -25.88
CA TYR A 8 -0.62 -12.69 -25.13
C TYR A 8 -0.03 -11.60 -24.23
N GLN A 9 0.07 -10.38 -24.73
CA GLN A 9 0.57 -9.23 -23.97
C GLN A 9 -0.34 -8.90 -22.78
N GLU A 10 -1.67 -8.94 -22.98
CA GLU A 10 -2.67 -8.78 -21.92
C GLU A 10 -2.61 -9.91 -20.89
N ALA A 11 -2.50 -11.17 -21.35
CA ALA A 11 -2.37 -12.32 -20.45
C ALA A 11 -1.08 -12.27 -19.63
N GLU A 12 0.04 -11.86 -20.23
CA GLU A 12 1.33 -11.68 -19.55
C GLU A 12 1.27 -10.53 -18.53
N TYR A 13 0.61 -9.41 -18.87
CA TYR A 13 0.35 -8.30 -17.93
C TYR A 13 -0.46 -8.76 -16.71
N VAL A 14 -1.59 -9.45 -16.93
CA VAL A 14 -2.45 -9.97 -15.85
C VAL A 14 -1.72 -11.00 -15.00
N LEU A 15 -0.90 -11.87 -15.61
CA LEU A 15 -0.08 -12.84 -14.89
C LEU A 15 0.99 -12.15 -14.01
N ASN A 16 1.64 -11.10 -14.54
CA ASN A 16 2.63 -10.32 -13.79
C ASN A 16 1.99 -9.54 -12.63
N GLU A 17 0.82 -8.93 -12.82
CA GLU A 17 0.08 -8.23 -11.76
C GLU A 17 -0.38 -9.21 -10.65
N ALA A 18 -0.82 -10.41 -11.04
CA ALA A 18 -1.15 -11.49 -10.10
C ALA A 18 0.08 -12.01 -9.35
N LEU A 19 1.22 -12.16 -10.02
CA LEU A 19 2.48 -12.61 -9.43
C LEU A 19 3.07 -11.54 -8.50
N GLU A 20 3.03 -10.26 -8.86
CA GLU A 20 3.41 -9.14 -8.00
C GLU A 20 2.54 -9.10 -6.74
N SER A 21 1.23 -9.27 -6.87
CA SER A 21 0.30 -9.36 -5.74
C SER A 21 0.65 -10.52 -4.78
N GLN A 22 1.05 -11.68 -5.33
CA GLN A 22 1.51 -12.83 -4.55
C GLN A 22 2.87 -12.57 -3.89
N ASN A 23 3.78 -11.86 -4.57
CA ASN A 23 5.09 -11.47 -4.05
C ASN A 23 4.95 -10.51 -2.85
N THR A 24 3.97 -9.59 -2.88
CA THR A 24 3.68 -8.68 -1.75
C THR A 24 3.22 -9.44 -0.50
N MET A 25 2.35 -10.45 -0.67
CA MET A 25 1.91 -11.30 0.43
C MET A 25 3.04 -12.18 0.98
N ARG A 26 3.90 -12.72 0.10
CA ARG A 26 5.07 -13.50 0.50
C ARG A 26 6.06 -12.66 1.30
N GLN A 27 6.36 -11.44 0.84
CA GLN A 27 7.27 -10.52 1.52
C GLN A 27 6.73 -10.12 2.90
N TYR A 28 5.42 -9.87 3.00
CA TYR A 28 4.75 -9.65 4.29
C TYR A 28 4.96 -10.81 5.26
N VAL A 29 4.71 -12.06 4.85
CA VAL A 29 4.82 -13.23 5.75
C VAL A 29 6.25 -13.41 6.26
N ILE A 30 7.24 -13.30 5.38
CA ILE A 30 8.67 -13.41 5.74
C ILE A 30 9.03 -12.36 6.80
N GLN A 31 8.60 -11.13 6.58
CA GLN A 31 8.92 -10.03 7.47
C GLN A 31 8.13 -10.08 8.78
N GLU A 32 6.90 -10.59 8.78
CA GLU A 32 6.14 -10.87 10.01
C GLU A 32 6.88 -11.89 10.89
N LEU A 33 7.39 -12.97 10.27
CA LEU A 33 8.15 -13.99 10.98
C LEU A 33 9.43 -13.42 11.59
N GLN A 34 10.19 -12.63 10.82
CA GLN A 34 11.39 -11.95 11.32
C GLN A 34 11.08 -10.98 12.46
N ASN A 35 10.03 -10.17 12.32
CA ASN A 35 9.59 -9.22 13.36
C ASN A 35 9.17 -9.93 14.65
N LYS A 36 8.61 -11.14 14.56
CA LYS A 36 8.27 -11.98 15.72
C LYS A 36 9.53 -12.50 16.42
N ILE A 37 10.55 -12.86 15.66
CA ILE A 37 11.84 -13.34 16.19
C ILE A 37 12.60 -12.19 16.88
N GLU A 38 12.67 -11.02 16.24
CA GLU A 38 13.43 -9.86 16.74
C GLU A 38 12.65 -8.97 17.72
N ASN A 39 11.38 -9.28 17.94
CA ASN A 39 10.43 -8.50 18.74
C ASN A 39 10.40 -7.00 18.37
N LYS A 40 10.49 -6.71 17.07
CA LYS A 40 10.49 -5.37 16.48
C LYS A 40 9.63 -5.41 15.23
N PHE A 41 8.77 -4.43 14.99
CA PHE A 41 8.02 -4.35 13.73
C PHE A 41 8.65 -3.31 12.81
N ILE A 42 9.64 -3.73 12.02
CA ILE A 42 10.42 -2.83 11.15
C ILE A 42 10.06 -3.11 9.68
N CYS A 43 9.86 -2.05 8.91
CA CYS A 43 9.79 -2.10 7.46
C CYS A 43 11.21 -2.21 6.88
N GLN A 44 11.58 -3.32 6.24
CA GLN A 44 12.88 -3.51 5.61
C GLN A 44 13.01 -2.70 4.31
N THR A 45 11.89 -2.31 3.69
CA THR A 45 11.89 -1.51 2.46
C THR A 45 12.23 -0.05 2.73
N CYS A 46 11.71 0.55 3.80
CA CYS A 46 11.88 1.98 4.09
C CYS A 46 12.48 2.30 5.47
N GLY A 47 12.75 1.30 6.30
CA GLY A 47 13.33 1.44 7.64
C GLY A 47 12.35 1.86 8.74
N ALA A 48 11.08 2.14 8.43
CA ALA A 48 10.10 2.60 9.41
C ALA A 48 9.86 1.56 10.52
N SER A 49 9.80 1.99 11.78
CA SER A 49 9.57 1.12 12.93
C SER A 49 8.22 1.41 13.59
N TYR A 50 7.59 0.34 14.09
CA TYR A 50 6.26 0.40 14.69
C TYR A 50 6.23 -0.32 16.03
N LYS A 51 5.55 0.28 17.01
CA LYS A 51 5.31 -0.33 18.32
C LYS A 51 4.37 -1.55 18.26
N HIS A 52 3.50 -1.61 17.27
CA HIS A 52 2.43 -2.60 17.19
C HIS A 52 2.31 -3.20 15.79
N LYS A 53 2.11 -4.53 15.72
CA LYS A 53 1.87 -5.29 14.48
C LYS A 53 0.85 -4.60 13.58
N ARG A 54 -0.32 -4.21 14.12
CA ARG A 54 -1.40 -3.57 13.36
C ARG A 54 -0.96 -2.31 12.59
N ASN A 55 -0.01 -1.55 13.13
CA ASN A 55 0.47 -0.33 12.49
C ASN A 55 1.47 -0.67 11.38
N TRP A 56 2.35 -1.65 11.61
CA TRP A 56 3.28 -2.15 10.59
C TRP A 56 2.54 -2.84 9.43
N THR A 57 1.56 -3.70 9.71
CA THR A 57 0.71 -4.32 8.68
C THR A 57 0.00 -3.27 7.84
N ARG A 58 -0.55 -2.22 8.48
CA ARG A 58 -1.19 -1.11 7.77
C ARG A 58 -0.21 -0.37 6.87
N HIS A 59 1.00 -0.11 7.37
CA HIS A 59 2.04 0.55 6.59
C HIS A 59 2.42 -0.27 5.35
N MET A 60 2.72 -1.56 5.52
CA MET A 60 3.07 -2.45 4.40
C MET A 60 1.97 -2.52 3.34
N LYS A 61 0.70 -2.44 3.76
CA LYS A 61 -0.44 -2.58 2.85
C LYS A 61 -0.81 -1.29 2.10
N PHE A 62 -0.62 -0.12 2.69
CA PHE A 62 -1.22 1.12 2.18
C PHE A 62 -0.28 2.32 2.08
N GLU A 63 0.93 2.23 2.65
CA GLU A 63 1.81 3.40 2.79
C GLU A 63 3.20 3.14 2.20
N CYS A 64 3.75 1.94 2.37
CA CYS A 64 5.10 1.62 1.92
C CYS A 64 5.19 1.56 0.40
N GLY A 65 5.96 2.47 -0.21
CA GLY A 65 6.17 2.49 -1.66
C GLY A 65 4.92 2.84 -2.46
N LEU A 66 3.86 3.33 -1.79
CA LEU A 66 2.60 3.71 -2.42
C LEU A 66 2.44 5.22 -2.37
N GLU A 67 2.25 5.80 -3.54
CA GLU A 67 1.96 7.22 -3.64
C GLU A 67 0.56 7.55 -3.07
N PRO A 68 0.37 8.75 -2.50
CA PRO A 68 -0.92 9.20 -2.01
C PRO A 68 -2.03 9.14 -3.07
N GLN A 69 -2.89 8.13 -2.97
CA GLN A 69 -3.97 7.87 -3.92
C GLN A 69 -5.25 8.70 -3.68
N TYR A 70 -5.43 9.28 -2.50
CA TYR A 70 -6.65 10.03 -2.15
C TYR A 70 -6.36 11.54 -2.11
N SER A 71 -6.92 12.31 -3.03
CA SER A 71 -6.81 13.77 -3.07
C SER A 71 -7.96 14.44 -2.33
N CYS A 72 -7.66 15.51 -1.59
CA CYS A 72 -8.70 16.44 -1.15
C CYS A 72 -9.23 17.21 -2.37
N ILE A 73 -10.55 17.42 -2.44
CA ILE A 73 -11.17 18.23 -3.49
C ILE A 73 -11.13 19.73 -3.18
N LEU A 74 -10.91 20.08 -1.91
CA LEU A 74 -10.93 21.46 -1.41
C LEU A 74 -9.53 22.08 -1.32
N CYS A 75 -8.47 21.25 -1.36
CA CYS A 75 -7.09 21.69 -1.39
C CYS A 75 -6.18 20.66 -2.08
N SER A 76 -4.94 21.03 -2.41
CA SER A 76 -4.01 20.15 -3.12
C SER A 76 -3.39 19.02 -2.28
N LYS A 77 -3.83 18.80 -1.04
CA LYS A 77 -3.27 17.74 -0.19
C LYS A 77 -3.74 16.36 -0.65
N ARG A 78 -2.79 15.40 -0.65
CA ARG A 78 -3.05 14.00 -0.95
C ARG A 78 -2.72 13.13 0.26
N PHE A 79 -3.41 12.00 0.36
CA PHE A 79 -3.33 11.05 1.46
C PHE A 79 -3.23 9.63 0.90
N THR A 80 -2.51 8.77 1.61
CA THR A 80 -2.41 7.34 1.29
C THR A 80 -3.64 6.55 1.73
N ARG A 81 -4.49 7.13 2.59
CA ARG A 81 -5.66 6.45 3.17
C ARG A 81 -6.92 7.32 3.15
N ASN A 82 -8.05 6.73 2.73
CA ASN A 82 -9.35 7.41 2.70
C ASN A 82 -9.78 7.95 4.07
N SER A 83 -9.69 7.13 5.13
CA SER A 83 -9.98 7.57 6.51
C SER A 83 -9.18 8.80 6.95
N THR A 84 -7.97 8.98 6.41
CA THR A 84 -7.12 10.14 6.73
C THR A 84 -7.59 11.38 5.97
N LEU A 85 -7.97 11.22 4.69
CA LEU A 85 -8.62 12.26 3.91
C LEU A 85 -9.94 12.73 4.54
N ILE A 86 -10.83 11.80 4.91
CA ILE A 86 -12.13 12.13 5.53
C ILE A 86 -11.91 12.94 6.81
N ARG A 87 -11.01 12.49 7.68
CA ARG A 87 -10.65 13.24 8.89
C ARG A 87 -10.13 14.63 8.53
N HIS A 88 -9.23 14.74 7.55
CA HIS A 88 -8.70 16.02 7.11
C HIS A 88 -9.81 16.97 6.63
N VAL A 89 -10.75 16.50 5.81
CA VAL A 89 -11.89 17.30 5.36
C VAL A 89 -12.72 17.76 6.55
N ASN A 90 -13.07 16.85 7.46
CA ASN A 90 -13.88 17.18 8.62
C ASN A 90 -13.20 18.17 9.57
N THR A 91 -11.88 18.17 9.71
CA THR A 91 -11.18 19.05 10.66
C THR A 91 -10.73 20.37 10.03
N HIS A 92 -10.31 20.37 8.77
CA HIS A 92 -9.74 21.54 8.09
C HIS A 92 -10.73 22.28 7.19
N HIS A 93 -11.83 21.62 6.82
CA HIS A 93 -12.81 22.15 5.90
C HIS A 93 -14.22 21.94 6.44
N GLN A 94 -14.40 22.05 7.76
CA GLN A 94 -15.69 21.97 8.43
C GLN A 94 -16.75 22.71 7.61
N PHE A 95 -17.68 21.95 7.03
CA PHE A 95 -18.90 22.51 6.46
C PHE A 95 -19.80 22.84 7.65
N THR A 96 -19.57 23.99 8.28
CA THR A 96 -20.61 24.64 9.09
C THR A 96 -21.62 25.28 8.16
#